data_AF-A0A067G3Z1-F1
#
_entry.id   AF-A0A067G3Z1-F1
#
_cell.length_a   1.000
_cell.length_b   1.000
_cell.length_c   1.000
_cell.angle_alpha   90.00
_cell.angle_beta   90.00
_cell.angle_gamma   90.00
#
_symmetry.space_group_name_H-M   'P 1'
#
loop_
_entity.id
_entity.type
_entity.pdbx_description
1 polymer ?
#
loop_
_entity_poly.entity_id
_entity_poly.type
_entity_poly.pdbx_seq_one_letter_code
_entity_poly.pdbx_strand_id
1 'polypeptide(L)'
;MNLKRCRHIFLFSVISMEILPCFNIFSSLIFYWVIKFSLAADTLTPTTLIRDGETLVSPSQRFELGFFSPGKSQNRYVGIWYQQIPDTVVWVANRNSPIVDKNGVLTVSNRGNLVLLNQSNGTIWSSNVSREVKNPVAQLLDNGNLVIRDNSGSNSTESYLWQSFDYPTDTMLQGMKLGWDLRTGLERYQTSWKSADDPSPGNFTHRLDIHVLPQVCVYNGSAKYTCTGPWNGVAFGSAPSNTTFIFQPIVVQNKDEVYYMYESYSSPIIMILRVNPLGQVQRLIWHEMSTGWQVFFTAPDPFCHYGDCGPNSICSVDQTSHCECLEGFKFKSQQNQTCVRSHSSDCKSGDRFKKLDDIKLPDLLDVSLNESMNLKECEAECLKNCSCRAYANSKVTDGGSGCLMWFGDLIDLKKTDNHTNGVSIYIRVPASEQGNKKLLWIIVILVLPLVILPCVYIARQWSRKRKENETKNLDTNQDLLAFDVNMGITTRTNEFCEADGDGKDKSKDSSLPLFSFASVTAATENFSIQSKLGEGGFGPVYKGRLLNGQEVAVKRLSNQSGQGLKEFKNEMMLIAKLQHRNLVRLLGCCIEQGEKILIYEYMVNKSLDVFLFGR
;
A
#
# COMPACT_ATOMS: atom_id res chain seq x y z
N MET A 1 6.91 -96.39 18.72
CA MET A 1 5.55 -95.83 18.57
C MET A 1 5.68 -94.35 18.25
N ASN A 2 5.37 -93.98 17.00
CA ASN A 2 5.02 -92.63 16.48
C ASN A 2 5.97 -91.43 16.68
N LEU A 3 6.04 -90.42 15.80
CA LEU A 3 5.94 -90.26 14.36
C LEU A 3 6.25 -88.76 14.08
N LYS A 4 7.19 -88.48 13.16
CA LYS A 4 7.29 -87.33 12.24
C LYS A 4 6.69 -85.96 12.64
N ARG A 5 7.56 -84.96 12.89
CA ARG A 5 7.65 -83.67 12.14
C ARG A 5 8.74 -82.77 12.76
N CYS A 6 9.84 -82.55 12.04
CA CYS A 6 10.65 -81.32 12.04
C CYS A 6 11.92 -81.54 11.19
N ARG A 7 11.73 -81.57 9.86
CA ARG A 7 12.81 -81.45 8.87
C ARG A 7 12.32 -80.43 7.85
N HIS A 8 12.58 -79.14 8.08
CA HIS A 8 12.56 -78.07 7.06
C HIS A 8 13.05 -76.71 7.62
N ILE A 9 14.10 -76.67 8.45
CA ILE A 9 14.70 -75.38 8.89
C ILE A 9 16.23 -75.30 8.65
N PHE A 10 16.90 -76.39 8.27
CA PHE A 10 18.37 -76.43 8.17
C PHE A 10 18.93 -76.42 6.73
N LEU A 11 18.33 -75.66 5.82
CA LEU A 11 18.92 -75.44 4.48
C LEU A 11 18.78 -74.02 3.93
N PHE A 12 18.32 -73.05 4.74
CA PHE A 12 18.26 -71.64 4.36
C PHE A 12 19.24 -70.73 5.11
N SER A 13 20.20 -71.28 5.87
CA SER A 13 21.16 -70.47 6.65
C SER A 13 22.58 -70.43 6.06
N VAL A 14 22.82 -70.96 4.85
CA VAL A 14 24.17 -70.96 4.25
C VAL A 14 24.27 -70.13 2.96
N ILE A 15 23.17 -69.53 2.49
CA ILE A 15 23.21 -68.60 1.32
C ILE A 15 23.02 -67.13 1.76
N SER A 16 22.79 -66.85 3.04
CA SER A 16 22.53 -65.49 3.53
C SER A 16 23.73 -64.81 4.20
N MET A 17 24.97 -65.28 3.98
CA MET A 17 26.15 -64.73 4.65
C MET A 17 27.29 -64.27 3.74
N GLU A 18 27.06 -64.16 2.43
CA GLU A 18 28.02 -63.50 1.51
C GLU A 18 27.44 -62.34 0.68
N ILE A 19 26.13 -62.06 0.77
CA ILE A 19 25.51 -60.96 0.00
C ILE A 19 25.27 -59.69 0.85
N LEU A 20 25.38 -59.80 2.18
CA LEU A 20 25.16 -58.69 3.11
C LEU A 20 26.25 -57.58 3.10
N PRO A 21 27.54 -57.85 2.80
CA PRO A 21 28.53 -56.77 2.69
C PRO A 21 28.34 -56.00 1.38
N CYS A 22 27.97 -56.68 0.29
CA CYS A 22 27.81 -56.06 -1.02
C CYS A 22 26.59 -55.13 -1.09
N PHE A 23 25.47 -55.47 -0.44
CA PHE A 23 24.26 -54.63 -0.45
C PHE A 23 24.43 -53.33 0.38
N ASN A 24 25.19 -53.38 1.46
CA ASN A 24 25.51 -52.19 2.27
C ASN A 24 26.55 -51.27 1.57
N ILE A 25 27.49 -51.85 0.83
CA ILE A 25 28.46 -51.07 0.02
C ILE A 25 27.76 -50.46 -1.20
N PHE A 26 26.83 -51.18 -1.87
CA PHE A 26 26.04 -50.63 -2.97
C PHE A 26 25.06 -49.54 -2.51
N SER A 27 24.40 -49.72 -1.36
CA SER A 27 23.54 -48.71 -0.74
C SER A 27 24.33 -47.46 -0.34
N SER A 28 25.54 -47.63 0.21
CA SER A 28 26.46 -46.52 0.54
C SER A 28 26.97 -45.79 -0.70
N LEU A 29 27.28 -46.51 -1.79
CA LEU A 29 27.70 -45.92 -3.07
C LEU A 29 26.55 -45.19 -3.80
N ILE A 30 25.32 -45.70 -3.67
CA ILE A 30 24.11 -45.01 -4.17
C ILE A 30 23.82 -43.77 -3.33
N PHE A 31 24.01 -43.80 -2.01
CA PHE A 31 23.90 -42.61 -1.16
C PHE A 31 25.01 -41.58 -1.44
N TYR A 32 26.23 -42.03 -1.77
CA TYR A 32 27.32 -41.16 -2.24
C TYR A 32 27.09 -40.61 -3.65
N TRP A 33 26.32 -41.30 -4.50
CA TRP A 33 25.91 -40.79 -5.82
C TRP A 33 24.72 -39.83 -5.76
N VAL A 34 23.87 -39.92 -4.73
CA VAL A 34 22.69 -39.05 -4.55
C VAL A 34 23.03 -37.76 -3.79
N ILE A 35 24.14 -37.71 -3.05
CA ILE A 35 24.59 -36.51 -2.37
C ILE A 35 25.74 -35.85 -3.16
N LYS A 36 25.43 -35.30 -4.33
CA LYS A 36 26.17 -34.13 -4.82
C LYS A 36 25.60 -32.90 -4.11
N PHE A 37 26.05 -32.63 -2.89
CA PHE A 37 26.00 -31.25 -2.37
C PHE A 37 27.00 -30.45 -3.19
N SER A 38 26.55 -29.93 -4.35
CA SER A 38 27.20 -28.78 -4.94
C SER A 38 26.91 -27.63 -4.00
N LEU A 39 27.86 -27.30 -3.10
CA LEU A 39 27.85 -26.01 -2.43
C LEU A 39 28.00 -24.98 -3.54
N ALA A 40 26.88 -24.39 -3.95
CA ALA A 40 26.90 -23.29 -4.90
C ALA A 40 27.71 -22.15 -4.27
N ALA A 41 28.73 -21.69 -4.99
CA ALA A 41 29.56 -20.59 -4.53
C ALA A 41 28.73 -19.29 -4.58
N ASP A 42 29.02 -18.38 -3.65
CA ASP A 42 28.48 -17.01 -3.64
C ASP A 42 29.44 -16.00 -4.30
N THR A 43 30.67 -16.45 -4.59
CA THR A 43 31.76 -15.64 -5.14
C THR A 43 32.31 -16.20 -6.45
N LEU A 44 32.70 -15.28 -7.33
CA LEU A 44 33.36 -15.54 -8.60
C LEU A 44 34.68 -14.77 -8.65
N THR A 45 35.74 -15.49 -8.98
CA THR A 45 37.13 -15.01 -9.06
C THR A 45 37.65 -15.13 -10.49
N PRO A 46 38.81 -14.56 -10.84
CA PRO A 46 39.36 -14.71 -12.19
C PRO A 46 39.74 -16.13 -12.60
N THR A 47 39.83 -17.06 -11.65
CA THR A 47 40.12 -18.48 -11.90
C THR A 47 38.86 -19.32 -12.06
N THR A 48 37.69 -18.76 -11.76
CA THR A 48 36.41 -19.44 -11.82
C THR A 48 35.54 -18.86 -12.93
N LEU A 49 34.68 -19.70 -13.48
CA LEU A 49 33.77 -19.35 -14.55
C LEU A 49 32.44 -20.04 -14.31
N ILE A 50 31.36 -19.43 -14.81
CA ILE A 50 30.02 -19.99 -14.78
C ILE A 50 29.61 -20.23 -16.23
N ARG A 51 29.28 -21.48 -16.55
CA ARG A 51 28.69 -21.89 -17.82
C ARG A 51 27.18 -21.99 -17.72
N ASP A 52 26.55 -22.15 -18.87
CA ASP A 52 25.14 -22.44 -18.96
C ASP A 52 24.77 -23.73 -18.19
N GLY A 53 23.86 -23.61 -17.23
CA GLY A 53 23.46 -24.69 -16.32
C GLY A 53 24.17 -24.66 -14.95
N GLU A 54 25.22 -23.85 -14.80
CA GLU A 54 25.85 -23.55 -13.52
C GLU A 54 25.29 -22.23 -12.96
N THR A 55 25.30 -22.10 -11.64
CA THR A 55 24.73 -20.93 -10.94
C THR A 55 25.59 -20.48 -9.77
N LEU A 56 25.45 -19.20 -9.42
CA LEU A 56 26.02 -18.57 -8.24
C LEU A 56 24.88 -18.29 -7.27
N VAL A 57 25.00 -18.70 -6.00
CA VAL A 57 23.90 -18.61 -5.03
C VAL A 57 24.33 -17.74 -3.85
N SER A 58 23.45 -16.87 -3.39
CA SER A 58 23.75 -15.99 -2.25
C SER A 58 23.98 -16.81 -0.97
N PRO A 59 24.73 -16.30 0.04
CA PRO A 59 25.10 -17.06 1.24
C PRO A 59 23.92 -17.71 1.99
N SER A 60 22.79 -17.00 2.08
CA SER A 60 21.55 -17.47 2.72
C SER A 60 20.60 -18.18 1.75
N GLN A 61 21.04 -18.55 0.54
CA GLN A 61 20.22 -19.27 -0.45
C GLN A 61 18.90 -18.54 -0.78
N ARG A 62 18.98 -17.21 -0.91
CA ARG A 62 17.82 -16.37 -1.23
C ARG A 62 17.77 -16.01 -2.69
N PHE A 63 18.92 -15.67 -3.26
CA PHE A 63 19.07 -15.27 -4.65
C PHE A 63 20.02 -16.20 -5.37
N GLU A 64 19.76 -16.36 -6.65
CA GLU A 64 20.56 -17.15 -7.56
C GLU A 64 20.83 -16.35 -8.84
N LEU A 65 22.04 -16.47 -9.36
CA LEU A 65 22.48 -15.89 -10.61
C LEU A 65 22.86 -17.00 -11.57
N GLY A 66 22.44 -16.88 -12.83
CA GLY A 66 22.80 -17.83 -13.87
C GLY A 66 22.21 -17.51 -15.24
N PHE A 67 22.34 -18.47 -16.15
CA PHE A 67 21.83 -18.36 -17.51
C PHE A 67 20.37 -18.81 -17.59
N PHE A 68 19.51 -18.04 -18.25
CA PHE A 68 18.10 -18.36 -18.44
C PHE A 68 17.59 -17.98 -19.84
N SER A 69 16.38 -18.43 -20.16
CA SER A 69 15.60 -18.02 -21.35
C SER A 69 14.22 -17.55 -20.92
N PRO A 70 13.80 -16.32 -21.27
CA PRO A 70 12.47 -15.82 -20.92
C PRO A 70 11.39 -16.42 -21.80
N GLY A 71 10.33 -16.93 -21.15
CA GLY A 71 9.12 -17.43 -21.81
C GLY A 71 9.40 -18.43 -22.94
N LYS A 72 9.05 -18.06 -24.17
CA LYS A 72 9.23 -18.90 -25.38
C LYS A 72 10.52 -18.61 -26.15
N SER A 73 11.33 -17.67 -25.69
CA SER A 73 12.57 -17.27 -26.35
C SER A 73 13.61 -18.39 -26.31
N GLN A 74 14.37 -18.53 -27.39
CA GLN A 74 15.54 -19.43 -27.45
C GLN A 74 16.84 -18.71 -27.11
N ASN A 75 16.79 -17.38 -26.98
CA ASN A 75 17.95 -16.58 -26.60
C ASN A 75 18.33 -16.84 -25.14
N ARG A 76 19.63 -16.82 -24.84
CA ARG A 76 20.16 -16.92 -23.48
C ARG A 76 20.60 -15.57 -22.93
N TYR A 77 20.28 -15.36 -21.66
CA TYR A 77 20.62 -14.18 -20.88
C TYR A 77 21.19 -14.60 -19.54
N VAL A 78 22.00 -13.73 -18.94
CA VAL A 78 22.41 -13.85 -17.53
C VAL A 78 21.47 -13.01 -16.68
N GLY A 79 20.89 -13.61 -15.66
CA GLY A 79 19.97 -12.93 -14.75
C GLY A 79 20.11 -13.34 -13.30
N ILE A 80 19.40 -12.62 -12.44
CA ILE A 80 19.27 -12.90 -11.00
C ILE A 80 17.79 -13.15 -10.71
N TRP A 81 17.47 -14.15 -9.89
CA TRP A 81 16.11 -14.46 -9.43
C TRP A 81 16.11 -14.88 -7.96
N TYR A 82 14.93 -14.95 -7.36
CA TYR A 82 14.76 -15.57 -6.05
C TYR A 82 14.83 -17.09 -6.19
N GLN A 83 15.64 -17.76 -5.38
CA GLN A 83 15.81 -19.22 -5.49
C GLN A 83 14.50 -19.99 -5.28
N GLN A 84 13.64 -19.50 -4.37
CA GLN A 84 12.31 -20.06 -4.13
C GLN A 84 11.27 -19.71 -5.21
N ILE A 85 11.56 -18.76 -6.10
CA ILE A 85 10.66 -18.32 -7.18
C ILE A 85 11.48 -18.14 -8.47
N PRO A 86 12.03 -19.24 -9.02
CA PRO A 86 13.01 -19.18 -10.12
C PRO A 86 12.45 -18.56 -11.41
N ASP A 87 11.13 -18.61 -11.61
CA ASP A 87 10.46 -18.01 -12.76
C ASP A 87 10.47 -16.47 -12.74
N THR A 88 10.80 -15.85 -11.59
CA THR A 88 10.81 -14.40 -11.43
C THR A 88 12.23 -13.84 -11.46
N VAL A 89 12.67 -13.49 -12.67
CA VAL A 89 13.94 -12.78 -12.88
C VAL A 89 13.77 -11.32 -12.49
N VAL A 90 14.68 -10.81 -11.65
CA VAL A 90 14.65 -9.46 -11.07
C VAL A 90 15.77 -8.54 -11.60
N TRP A 91 16.78 -9.12 -12.24
CA TRP A 91 17.86 -8.39 -12.89
C TRP A 91 18.42 -9.19 -14.08
N VAL A 92 18.88 -8.51 -15.12
CA VAL A 92 19.39 -9.11 -16.37
C VAL A 92 20.58 -8.29 -16.87
N ALA A 93 21.72 -8.95 -17.13
CA ALA A 93 22.95 -8.29 -17.56
C ALA A 93 22.90 -7.86 -19.04
N ASN A 94 22.78 -8.84 -19.94
CA ASN A 94 22.96 -8.68 -21.38
C ASN A 94 21.64 -8.44 -22.13
N ARG A 95 20.78 -7.56 -21.60
CA ARG A 95 19.43 -7.27 -22.15
C ARG A 95 19.43 -6.92 -23.64
N ASN A 96 20.41 -6.14 -24.08
CA ASN A 96 20.55 -5.67 -25.47
C ASN A 96 21.29 -6.64 -26.38
N SER A 97 21.99 -7.62 -25.81
CA SER A 97 22.94 -8.48 -26.52
C SER A 97 22.70 -9.93 -26.12
N PRO A 98 21.61 -10.56 -26.61
CA PRO A 98 21.32 -11.97 -26.33
C PRO A 98 22.40 -12.90 -26.85
N ILE A 99 22.55 -14.06 -26.22
CA ILE A 99 23.36 -15.16 -26.72
C ILE A 99 22.44 -16.12 -27.47
N VAL A 100 22.82 -16.53 -28.68
CA VAL A 100 21.99 -17.40 -29.53
C VAL A 100 22.17 -18.89 -29.20
N ASP A 101 23.30 -19.26 -28.62
CA ASP A 101 23.64 -20.62 -28.21
C ASP A 101 23.76 -20.75 -26.67
N LYS A 102 24.13 -21.95 -26.21
CA LYS A 102 24.39 -22.26 -24.79
C LYS A 102 25.88 -22.20 -24.41
N ASN A 103 26.71 -21.56 -25.24
CA ASN A 103 28.17 -21.52 -25.06
C ASN A 103 28.64 -20.26 -24.33
N GLY A 104 27.72 -19.51 -23.73
CA GLY A 104 28.04 -18.35 -22.90
C GLY A 104 28.87 -18.71 -21.68
N VAL A 105 29.82 -17.85 -21.34
CA VAL A 105 30.64 -17.99 -20.13
C VAL A 105 30.70 -16.66 -19.39
N LEU A 106 30.32 -16.67 -18.11
CA LEU A 106 30.46 -15.53 -17.21
C LEU A 106 31.69 -15.72 -16.34
N THR A 107 32.58 -14.73 -16.28
CA THR A 107 33.80 -14.77 -15.47
C THR A 107 34.24 -13.36 -15.04
N VAL A 108 35.19 -13.27 -14.12
CA VAL A 108 35.82 -12.01 -13.73
C VAL A 108 37.16 -11.90 -14.45
N SER A 109 37.36 -10.82 -15.20
CA SER A 109 38.67 -10.55 -15.82
C SER A 109 39.72 -10.21 -14.75
N ASN A 110 41.00 -10.44 -15.06
CA ASN A 110 42.12 -10.04 -14.18
C ASN A 110 42.15 -8.53 -13.87
N ARG A 111 41.44 -7.70 -14.65
CA ARG A 111 41.30 -6.25 -14.45
C ARG A 111 40.11 -5.88 -13.55
N GLY A 112 39.33 -6.87 -13.10
CA GLY A 112 38.19 -6.69 -12.20
C GLY A 112 36.85 -6.42 -12.89
N ASN A 113 36.76 -6.49 -14.22
CA ASN A 113 35.46 -6.47 -14.89
C ASN A 113 34.78 -7.83 -14.80
N LEU A 114 33.49 -7.84 -14.47
CA LEU A 114 32.63 -8.98 -14.73
C LEU A 114 32.31 -9.00 -16.23
N VAL A 115 32.65 -10.09 -16.91
CA VAL A 115 32.55 -10.19 -18.37
C VAL A 115 31.77 -11.43 -18.79
N LEU A 116 30.92 -11.24 -19.80
CA LEU A 116 30.18 -12.31 -20.46
C LEU A 116 30.78 -12.54 -21.84
N LEU A 117 31.25 -13.77 -22.08
CA LEU A 117 31.95 -14.16 -23.30
C LEU A 117 31.11 -15.14 -24.13
N ASN A 118 31.30 -15.10 -25.45
CA ASN A 118 30.74 -16.06 -26.40
C ASN A 118 31.69 -17.27 -26.64
N GLN A 119 31.32 -18.20 -27.52
CA GLN A 119 32.14 -19.38 -27.85
C GLN A 119 33.54 -19.03 -28.42
N SER A 120 33.70 -17.87 -29.05
CA SER A 120 34.95 -17.39 -29.65
C SER A 120 35.71 -16.44 -28.72
N ASN A 121 35.40 -16.42 -27.42
CA ASN A 121 35.95 -15.49 -26.41
C ASN A 121 35.74 -13.99 -26.73
N GLY A 122 34.76 -13.67 -27.57
CA GLY A 122 34.31 -12.30 -27.81
C GLY A 122 33.43 -11.81 -26.66
N THR A 123 33.67 -10.58 -26.21
CA THR A 123 32.89 -9.96 -25.12
C THR A 123 31.51 -9.52 -25.60
N ILE A 124 30.47 -10.09 -25.00
CA ILE A 124 29.06 -9.74 -25.23
C ILE A 124 28.63 -8.61 -24.29
N TRP A 125 29.06 -8.67 -23.03
CA TRP A 125 28.71 -7.71 -21.99
C TRP A 125 29.85 -7.59 -20.97
N SER A 126 29.97 -6.41 -20.36
CA SER A 126 31.02 -6.05 -19.40
C SER A 126 30.46 -5.05 -18.38
N SER A 127 30.87 -5.19 -17.11
CA SER A 127 30.52 -4.24 -16.04
C SER A 127 31.19 -2.87 -16.18
N ASN A 128 32.25 -2.75 -17.00
CA ASN A 128 33.01 -1.52 -17.24
C ASN A 128 33.42 -0.79 -15.96
N VAL A 129 34.11 -1.49 -15.04
CA VAL A 129 34.66 -0.90 -13.82
C VAL A 129 35.68 0.19 -14.15
N SER A 130 35.64 1.29 -13.40
CA SER A 130 36.47 2.48 -13.63
C SER A 130 37.89 2.37 -13.06
N ARG A 131 38.15 1.40 -12.18
CA ARG A 131 39.44 1.21 -11.49
C ARG A 131 39.82 -0.27 -11.48
N GLU A 132 41.09 -0.56 -11.80
CA GLU A 132 41.65 -1.91 -11.70
C GLU A 132 42.09 -2.20 -10.26
N VAL A 133 41.89 -3.44 -9.81
CA VAL A 133 42.30 -3.91 -8.49
C VAL A 133 43.08 -5.21 -8.58
N LYS A 134 43.88 -5.50 -7.54
CA LYS A 134 44.79 -6.66 -7.55
C LYS A 134 44.06 -7.98 -7.42
N ASN A 135 43.04 -8.04 -6.55
CA ASN A 135 42.30 -9.27 -6.24
C ASN A 135 40.79 -9.04 -6.40
N PRO A 136 40.28 -8.88 -7.63
CA PRO A 136 38.87 -8.66 -7.86
C PRO A 136 38.05 -9.91 -7.55
N VAL A 137 36.94 -9.72 -6.84
CA VAL A 137 35.94 -10.76 -6.58
C VAL A 137 34.56 -10.19 -6.88
N ALA A 138 33.79 -10.93 -7.68
CA ALA A 138 32.36 -10.69 -7.82
C ALA A 138 31.61 -11.54 -6.79
N GLN A 139 30.62 -10.98 -6.10
CA GLN A 139 29.87 -11.67 -5.05
C GLN A 139 28.38 -11.35 -5.16
N LEU A 140 27.53 -12.36 -5.04
CA LEU A 140 26.08 -12.19 -4.94
C LEU A 140 25.67 -12.11 -3.46
N LEU A 141 25.13 -10.97 -3.04
CA LEU A 141 24.71 -10.72 -1.67
C LEU A 141 23.27 -11.21 -1.39
N ASP A 142 22.91 -11.38 -0.12
CA ASP A 142 21.59 -11.87 0.32
C ASP A 142 20.43 -10.88 0.11
N ASN A 143 20.73 -9.66 -0.31
CA ASN A 143 19.74 -8.69 -0.79
C ASN A 143 19.54 -8.75 -2.32
N GLY A 144 20.28 -9.63 -3.02
CA GLY A 144 20.25 -9.78 -4.48
C GLY A 144 21.20 -8.84 -5.21
N ASN A 145 21.99 -8.03 -4.50
CA ASN A 145 22.98 -7.16 -5.12
C ASN A 145 24.22 -7.97 -5.52
N LEU A 146 24.49 -8.06 -6.82
CA LEU A 146 25.76 -8.53 -7.35
C LEU A 146 26.78 -7.39 -7.32
N VAL A 147 27.89 -7.58 -6.60
CA VAL A 147 28.90 -6.55 -6.38
C VAL A 147 30.27 -7.02 -6.83
N ILE A 148 31.13 -6.08 -7.23
CA ILE A 148 32.56 -6.31 -7.47
C ILE A 148 33.36 -5.55 -6.42
N ARG A 149 34.26 -6.25 -5.72
CA ARG A 149 35.11 -5.68 -4.66
C ARG A 149 36.54 -6.24 -4.72
N ASP A 150 37.46 -5.55 -4.05
CA ASP A 150 38.81 -6.07 -3.80
C ASP A 150 38.79 -6.96 -2.55
N ASN A 151 39.33 -8.17 -2.66
CA ASN A 151 39.42 -9.11 -1.53
C ASN A 151 40.56 -8.78 -0.54
N SER A 152 41.47 -7.87 -0.90
CA SER A 152 42.67 -7.56 -0.11
C SER A 152 42.53 -6.34 0.82
N GLY A 153 41.42 -5.61 0.76
CA GLY A 153 41.12 -4.49 1.65
C GLY A 153 40.53 -4.94 2.99
N SER A 154 40.88 -4.24 4.07
CA SER A 154 40.17 -4.35 5.36
C SER A 154 38.68 -4.06 5.16
N ASN A 155 37.84 -4.65 6.03
CA ASN A 155 36.37 -4.52 6.14
C ASN A 155 35.84 -3.06 6.16
N SER A 156 36.11 -2.29 5.12
CA SER A 156 35.59 -0.96 4.90
C SER A 156 34.47 -1.06 3.88
N THR A 157 33.26 -0.79 4.37
CA THR A 157 31.97 -0.87 3.69
C THR A 157 31.76 0.18 2.58
N GLU A 158 32.79 0.82 2.02
CA GLU A 158 32.59 2.15 1.41
C GLU A 158 32.98 2.40 -0.05
N SER A 159 33.35 1.41 -0.88
CA SER A 159 32.98 1.51 -2.31
C SER A 159 33.13 0.19 -3.03
N TYR A 160 32.01 -0.44 -3.40
CA TYR A 160 32.04 -1.43 -4.47
C TYR A 160 32.60 -0.78 -5.74
N LEU A 161 33.39 -1.52 -6.51
CA LEU A 161 33.89 -1.05 -7.81
C LEU A 161 32.75 -0.94 -8.81
N TRP A 162 31.78 -1.84 -8.67
CA TRP A 162 30.55 -1.90 -9.44
C TRP A 162 29.50 -2.68 -8.64
N GLN A 163 28.23 -2.34 -8.84
CA GLN A 163 27.11 -3.08 -8.26
C GLN A 163 25.91 -3.11 -9.21
N SER A 164 25.18 -4.22 -9.22
CA SER A 164 23.97 -4.40 -10.03
C SER A 164 22.85 -3.44 -9.65
N PHE A 165 22.79 -3.01 -8.38
CA PHE A 165 21.77 -2.08 -7.87
C PHE A 165 21.87 -0.68 -8.49
N ASP A 166 23.02 -0.32 -9.07
CA ASP A 166 23.21 0.92 -9.82
C ASP A 166 22.65 0.83 -11.25
N TYR A 167 22.35 -0.38 -11.74
CA TYR A 167 21.85 -0.66 -13.08
C TYR A 167 20.58 -1.52 -13.03
N PRO A 168 19.48 -1.02 -12.44
CA PRO A 168 18.19 -1.72 -12.39
C PRO A 168 17.67 -2.13 -13.77
N THR A 169 16.86 -3.18 -13.81
CA THR A 169 16.12 -3.59 -15.00
C THR A 169 14.67 -3.15 -14.95
N ASP A 170 13.70 -4.05 -15.01
CA ASP A 170 12.26 -3.74 -14.87
C ASP A 170 11.80 -3.82 -13.40
N THR A 171 12.63 -4.34 -12.51
CA THR A 171 12.28 -4.68 -11.13
C THR A 171 13.14 -3.93 -10.13
N MET A 172 12.51 -3.46 -9.04
CA MET A 172 13.14 -2.82 -7.89
C MET A 172 12.91 -3.72 -6.68
N LEU A 173 14.02 -4.11 -6.04
CA LEU A 173 14.06 -4.89 -4.82
C LEU A 173 14.16 -3.98 -3.59
N GLN A 174 13.96 -4.56 -2.41
CA GLN A 174 14.26 -3.87 -1.15
C GLN A 174 15.73 -3.47 -1.09
N GLY A 175 16.01 -2.24 -0.66
CA GLY A 175 17.36 -1.69 -0.58
C GLY A 175 17.92 -1.11 -1.89
N MET A 176 17.23 -1.28 -3.02
CA MET A 176 17.57 -0.56 -4.25
C MET A 176 17.18 0.92 -4.14
N LYS A 177 17.94 1.78 -4.82
CA LYS A 177 17.69 3.23 -4.91
C LYS A 177 17.15 3.58 -6.29
N LEU A 178 16.01 4.28 -6.33
CA LEU A 178 15.44 4.87 -7.53
C LEU A 178 15.67 6.38 -7.49
N GLY A 179 16.48 6.94 -8.39
CA GLY A 179 16.83 8.36 -8.41
C GLY A 179 18.30 8.60 -8.71
N TRP A 180 18.85 9.70 -8.20
CA TRP A 180 20.11 10.29 -8.64
C TRP A 180 21.22 10.15 -7.61
N ASP A 181 22.39 9.70 -8.05
CA ASP A 181 23.68 10.03 -7.41
C ASP A 181 24.21 11.32 -8.06
N LEU A 182 24.11 12.43 -7.34
CA LEU A 182 24.45 13.76 -7.85
C LEU A 182 25.96 13.97 -8.00
N ARG A 183 26.77 13.19 -7.27
CA ARG A 183 28.24 13.24 -7.35
C ARG A 183 28.76 12.63 -8.65
N THR A 184 28.16 11.54 -9.11
CA THR A 184 28.56 10.83 -10.33
C THR A 184 27.72 11.18 -11.55
N GLY A 185 26.54 11.77 -11.35
CA GLY A 185 25.54 12.02 -12.40
C GLY A 185 24.78 10.76 -12.83
N LEU A 186 24.86 9.67 -12.06
CA LEU A 186 24.18 8.41 -12.35
C LEU A 186 22.71 8.48 -11.93
N GLU A 187 21.81 8.31 -12.90
CA GLU A 187 20.38 8.09 -12.67
C GLU A 187 20.06 6.59 -12.62
N ARG A 188 19.51 6.14 -11.50
CA ARG A 188 18.99 4.79 -11.29
C ARG A 188 17.49 4.79 -11.55
N TYR A 189 17.06 4.12 -12.62
CA TYR A 189 15.65 4.05 -13.01
C TYR A 189 15.31 2.70 -13.63
N GLN A 190 14.07 2.25 -13.45
CA GLN A 190 13.63 0.99 -14.05
C GLN A 190 13.22 1.22 -15.51
N THR A 191 13.45 0.21 -16.34
CA THR A 191 12.99 0.18 -17.73
C THR A 191 12.22 -1.11 -17.96
N SER A 192 11.00 -1.02 -18.45
CA SER A 192 10.17 -2.17 -18.78
C SER A 192 10.89 -3.11 -19.73
N TRP A 193 10.62 -4.41 -19.65
CA TRP A 193 10.95 -5.30 -20.76
C TRP A 193 10.14 -4.94 -21.99
N LYS A 194 10.64 -5.30 -23.17
CA LYS A 194 9.93 -5.08 -24.43
C LYS A 194 8.71 -5.98 -24.56
N SER A 195 8.80 -7.22 -24.06
CA SER A 195 7.68 -8.16 -23.96
C SER A 195 7.98 -9.25 -22.92
N ALA A 196 7.03 -10.17 -22.69
CA ALA A 196 7.24 -11.29 -21.78
C ALA A 196 8.37 -12.24 -22.22
N ASP A 197 8.64 -12.33 -23.53
CA ASP A 197 9.67 -13.20 -24.12
C ASP A 197 10.95 -12.44 -24.50
N ASP A 198 11.00 -11.12 -24.31
CA ASP A 198 12.11 -10.25 -24.73
C ASP A 198 12.47 -9.24 -23.63
N PRO A 199 13.57 -9.47 -22.87
CA PRO A 199 14.00 -8.63 -21.76
C PRO A 199 14.79 -7.41 -22.23
N SER A 200 14.91 -7.17 -23.55
CA SER A 200 15.48 -5.93 -24.05
C SER A 200 14.66 -4.72 -23.54
N PRO A 201 15.28 -3.53 -23.41
CA PRO A 201 14.61 -2.32 -22.98
C PRO A 201 13.38 -2.01 -23.84
N GLY A 202 12.21 -1.95 -23.20
CA GLY A 202 10.96 -1.47 -23.78
C GLY A 202 10.85 0.06 -23.74
N ASN A 203 9.65 0.56 -24.04
CA ASN A 203 9.42 1.99 -24.19
C ASN A 203 9.21 2.75 -22.86
N PHE A 204 8.86 2.04 -21.79
CA PHE A 204 8.48 2.65 -20.54
C PHE A 204 9.63 2.69 -19.54
N THR A 205 9.85 3.86 -18.95
CA THR A 205 10.83 4.05 -17.88
C THR A 205 10.17 4.61 -16.64
N HIS A 206 10.52 4.09 -15.48
CA HIS A 206 9.98 4.50 -14.18
C HIS A 206 11.11 5.19 -13.40
N ARG A 207 10.94 6.49 -13.13
CA ARG A 207 11.99 7.44 -12.73
C ARG A 207 11.56 8.29 -11.54
N LEU A 208 12.54 8.80 -10.80
CA LEU A 208 12.34 9.87 -9.83
C LEU A 208 12.70 11.21 -10.48
N ASP A 209 11.68 12.02 -10.75
CA ASP A 209 11.82 13.40 -11.21
C ASP A 209 12.04 14.32 -10.00
N ILE A 210 13.03 15.21 -10.09
CA ILE A 210 13.53 16.03 -8.97
C ILE A 210 13.52 17.54 -9.25
N HIS A 211 12.80 18.02 -10.28
CA HIS A 211 12.88 19.43 -10.71
C HIS A 211 12.48 20.47 -9.63
N VAL A 212 11.43 20.20 -8.84
CA VAL A 212 10.96 21.11 -7.76
C VAL A 212 10.80 20.33 -6.46
N LEU A 213 9.95 19.31 -6.48
CA LEU A 213 9.81 18.33 -5.43
C LEU A 213 9.96 16.94 -6.04
N PRO A 214 10.55 15.96 -5.32
CA PRO A 214 10.65 14.60 -5.81
C PRO A 214 9.27 14.03 -6.15
N GLN A 215 9.09 13.56 -7.38
CA GLN A 215 7.89 12.87 -7.84
C GLN A 215 8.27 11.63 -8.64
N VAL A 216 7.52 10.54 -8.47
CA VAL A 216 7.80 9.29 -9.18
C VAL A 216 6.93 9.24 -10.43
N CYS A 217 7.55 9.11 -11.59
CA CYS A 217 6.87 9.18 -12.87
C CYS A 217 7.23 7.99 -13.76
N VAL A 218 6.26 7.58 -14.57
CA VAL A 218 6.47 6.70 -15.71
C VAL A 218 6.51 7.56 -16.97
N TYR A 219 7.48 7.31 -17.83
CA TYR A 219 7.64 7.96 -19.13
C TYR A 219 7.51 6.92 -20.24
N ASN A 220 6.84 7.30 -21.33
CA ASN A 220 6.87 6.59 -22.61
C ASN A 220 7.81 7.33 -23.54
N GLY A 221 9.04 6.80 -23.73
CA GLY A 221 10.12 7.57 -24.32
C GLY A 221 10.41 8.84 -23.50
N SER A 222 10.21 10.01 -24.11
CA SER A 222 10.40 11.31 -23.43
C SER A 222 9.11 11.92 -22.89
N ALA A 223 7.94 11.36 -23.20
CA ALA A 223 6.65 11.89 -22.76
C ALA A 223 6.27 11.34 -21.39
N LYS A 224 5.81 12.19 -20.47
CA LYS A 224 5.22 11.76 -19.19
C LYS A 224 3.97 10.93 -19.48
N TYR A 225 3.92 9.72 -18.94
CA TYR A 225 2.78 8.80 -19.07
C TYR A 225 1.88 8.86 -17.83
N THR A 226 2.49 8.83 -16.64
CA THR A 226 1.80 9.08 -15.37
C THR A 226 2.81 9.53 -14.32
N CYS A 227 2.34 10.23 -13.28
CA CYS A 227 3.14 10.62 -12.13
C CYS A 227 2.34 10.41 -10.84
N THR A 228 3.03 10.05 -9.76
CA THR A 228 2.43 9.86 -8.44
C THR A 228 2.11 11.17 -7.72
N GLY A 229 2.54 12.31 -8.26
CA GLY A 229 2.55 13.59 -7.57
C GLY A 229 3.75 13.74 -6.62
N PRO A 230 3.95 14.94 -6.07
CA PRO A 230 5.13 15.24 -5.25
C PRO A 230 5.13 14.49 -3.92
N TRP A 231 6.34 14.25 -3.41
CA TRP A 231 6.57 13.78 -2.05
C TRP A 231 6.11 14.83 -1.03
N ASN A 232 5.19 14.46 -0.16
CA ASN A 232 4.59 15.37 0.83
C ASN A 232 5.25 15.29 2.22
N GLY A 233 6.40 14.61 2.34
CA GLY A 233 7.07 14.34 3.61
C GLY A 233 6.75 12.96 4.22
N VAL A 234 5.65 12.34 3.83
CA VAL A 234 5.20 11.03 4.35
C VAL A 234 4.98 10.02 3.23
N ALA A 235 4.38 10.45 2.12
CA ALA A 235 4.06 9.63 0.96
C ALA A 235 4.05 10.46 -0.33
N PHE A 236 3.95 9.78 -1.48
CA PHE A 236 3.61 10.44 -2.75
C PHE A 236 2.08 10.60 -2.85
N GLY A 237 1.60 11.71 -3.40
CA GLY A 237 0.19 12.12 -3.33
C GLY A 237 -0.83 11.09 -3.86
N SER A 238 -0.53 10.38 -4.94
CA SER A 238 -1.40 9.32 -5.47
C SER A 238 -0.89 7.91 -5.16
N ALA A 239 0.08 7.77 -4.26
CA ALA A 239 0.46 6.45 -3.75
C ALA A 239 -0.63 5.94 -2.79
N PRO A 240 -0.85 4.61 -2.70
CA PRO A 240 -1.86 4.06 -1.81
C PRO A 240 -1.59 4.42 -0.33
N SER A 241 -2.62 4.80 0.42
CA SER A 241 -2.56 5.30 1.80
C SER A 241 -2.41 4.21 2.86
N ASN A 242 -2.81 2.96 2.55
CA ASN A 242 -2.79 1.84 3.49
C ASN A 242 -1.52 0.96 3.40
N THR A 243 -0.41 1.51 2.88
CA THR A 243 0.86 0.78 2.70
C THR A 243 1.69 0.63 3.97
N THR A 244 1.39 1.45 4.99
CA THR A 244 2.18 1.63 6.22
C THR A 244 2.30 0.37 7.09
N PHE A 245 1.52 -0.68 6.83
CA PHE A 245 1.67 -1.97 7.52
C PHE A 245 2.65 -2.93 6.82
N ILE A 246 2.94 -2.70 5.53
CA ILE A 246 3.71 -3.65 4.70
C ILE A 246 5.10 -3.10 4.39
N PHE A 247 5.20 -1.83 3.98
CA PHE A 247 6.48 -1.18 3.72
C PHE A 247 6.48 0.30 4.06
N GLN A 248 7.67 0.81 4.38
CA GLN A 248 7.95 2.22 4.58
C GLN A 248 8.54 2.81 3.30
N PRO A 249 7.90 3.82 2.67
CA PRO A 249 8.54 4.62 1.65
C PRO A 249 9.57 5.57 2.29
N ILE A 250 10.76 5.65 1.72
CA ILE A 250 11.84 6.51 2.19
C ILE A 250 12.33 7.34 1.02
N VAL A 251 12.28 8.67 1.17
CA VAL A 251 12.89 9.61 0.23
C VAL A 251 14.04 10.31 0.93
N VAL A 252 15.23 10.18 0.37
CA VAL A 252 16.43 10.89 0.83
C VAL A 252 16.72 11.99 -0.17
N GLN A 253 16.92 13.21 0.34
CA GLN A 253 17.29 14.37 -0.46
C GLN A 253 18.41 15.12 0.26
N ASN A 254 19.62 15.02 -0.28
CA ASN A 254 20.78 15.75 0.23
C ASN A 254 21.67 16.21 -0.94
N LYS A 255 22.84 16.77 -0.63
CA LYS A 255 23.77 17.33 -1.62
C LYS A 255 24.45 16.28 -2.51
N ASP A 256 24.50 15.03 -2.05
CA ASP A 256 25.24 13.93 -2.68
C ASP A 256 24.30 13.01 -3.48
N GLU A 257 23.08 12.79 -2.99
CA GLU A 257 22.08 11.92 -3.62
C GLU A 257 20.63 12.33 -3.35
N VAL A 258 19.76 12.05 -4.31
CA VAL A 258 18.30 12.21 -4.20
C VAL A 258 17.62 10.96 -4.73
N TYR A 259 17.04 10.16 -3.85
CA TYR A 259 16.47 8.88 -4.25
C TYR A 259 15.27 8.46 -3.40
N TYR A 260 14.46 7.60 -4.00
CA TYR A 260 13.40 6.84 -3.36
C TYR A 260 13.86 5.40 -3.13
N MET A 261 13.57 4.87 -1.95
CA MET A 261 13.67 3.45 -1.63
C MET A 261 12.50 3.02 -0.75
N TYR A 262 12.37 1.72 -0.52
CA TYR A 262 11.41 1.20 0.43
C TYR A 262 12.03 0.12 1.31
N GLU A 263 11.50 0.01 2.52
CA GLU A 263 11.86 -1.04 3.49
C GLU A 263 10.61 -1.80 3.92
N SER A 264 10.70 -3.11 4.10
CA SER A 264 9.60 -3.91 4.64
C SER A 264 9.54 -3.78 6.17
N TYR A 265 8.33 -3.63 6.73
CA TYR A 265 8.13 -3.68 8.18
C TYR A 265 8.14 -5.11 8.73
N SER A 266 7.86 -6.11 7.89
CA SER A 266 7.75 -7.51 8.30
C SER A 266 8.73 -8.40 7.52
N SER A 267 9.64 -9.03 8.26
CA SER A 267 10.42 -10.17 7.77
C SER A 267 9.60 -11.42 8.10
N PRO A 268 8.92 -12.03 7.12
CA PRO A 268 9.58 -12.65 5.97
C PRO A 268 8.96 -12.33 4.58
N ILE A 269 8.15 -11.28 4.44
CA ILE A 269 7.43 -11.03 3.19
C ILE A 269 8.39 -10.60 2.06
N ILE A 270 8.36 -11.31 0.93
CA ILE A 270 9.10 -10.88 -0.27
C ILE A 270 8.24 -9.89 -1.04
N MET A 271 8.86 -8.78 -1.44
CA MET A 271 8.17 -7.68 -2.11
C MET A 271 9.03 -7.05 -3.19
N ILE A 272 8.45 -6.91 -4.37
CA ILE A 272 9.07 -6.26 -5.52
C ILE A 272 8.15 -5.20 -6.13
N LEU A 273 8.75 -4.17 -6.72
CA LEU A 273 8.05 -3.19 -7.55
C LEU A 273 8.49 -3.36 -9.00
N ARG A 274 7.56 -3.63 -9.92
CA ARG A 274 7.85 -4.01 -11.30
C ARG A 274 7.16 -3.10 -12.30
N VAL A 275 7.87 -2.63 -13.32
CA VAL A 275 7.27 -1.92 -14.47
C VAL A 275 7.10 -2.89 -15.64
N ASN A 276 5.86 -3.08 -16.10
CA ASN A 276 5.55 -4.02 -17.16
C ASN A 276 5.64 -3.36 -18.57
N PRO A 277 5.58 -4.14 -19.67
CA PRO A 277 5.66 -3.61 -21.04
C PRO A 277 4.51 -2.67 -21.44
N LEU A 278 3.43 -2.63 -20.66
CA LEU A 278 2.28 -1.72 -20.85
C LEU A 278 2.46 -0.39 -20.08
N GLY A 279 3.60 -0.20 -19.39
CA GLY A 279 3.87 1.00 -18.60
C GLY A 279 3.19 1.01 -17.24
N GLN A 280 2.63 -0.11 -16.80
CA GLN A 280 2.03 -0.22 -15.48
C GLN A 280 3.09 -0.64 -14.45
N VAL A 281 3.05 0.03 -13.30
CA VAL A 281 3.87 -0.27 -12.14
C VAL A 281 3.05 -1.11 -11.17
N GLN A 282 3.53 -2.31 -10.88
CA GLN A 282 2.87 -3.27 -10.00
C GLN A 282 3.70 -3.52 -8.76
N ARG A 283 3.07 -3.45 -7.58
CA ARG A 283 3.68 -3.95 -6.35
C ARG A 283 3.23 -5.38 -6.14
N LEU A 284 4.19 -6.30 -6.15
CA LEU A 284 3.95 -7.73 -6.02
C LEU A 284 4.44 -8.20 -4.67
N ILE A 285 3.61 -9.00 -4.01
CA ILE A 285 3.89 -9.57 -2.69
C ILE A 285 3.86 -11.10 -2.80
N TRP A 286 4.83 -11.74 -2.16
CA TRP A 286 4.89 -13.19 -2.04
C TRP A 286 5.00 -13.58 -0.57
N HIS A 287 4.05 -14.41 -0.12
CA HIS A 287 4.06 -15.04 1.20
C HIS A 287 4.26 -16.56 1.06
N GLU A 288 4.79 -17.23 2.08
CA GLU A 288 5.21 -18.65 1.98
C GLU A 288 4.09 -19.62 1.57
N MET A 289 2.84 -19.34 1.96
CA MET A 289 1.67 -20.16 1.61
C MET A 289 1.07 -19.84 0.23
N SER A 290 1.59 -18.83 -0.47
CA SER A 290 1.09 -18.46 -1.80
C SER A 290 1.53 -19.46 -2.86
N THR A 291 0.65 -19.69 -3.83
CA THR A 291 0.97 -20.42 -5.07
C THR A 291 1.45 -19.50 -6.20
N GLY A 292 1.40 -18.17 -6.01
CA GLY A 292 1.72 -17.17 -7.01
C GLY A 292 1.91 -15.77 -6.41
N TRP A 293 2.42 -14.83 -7.21
CA TRP A 293 2.53 -13.42 -6.79
C TRP A 293 1.14 -12.80 -6.60
N GLN A 294 0.93 -12.18 -5.45
CA GLN A 294 -0.24 -11.35 -5.22
C GLN A 294 0.03 -9.91 -5.64
N VAL A 295 -0.86 -9.35 -6.45
CA VAL A 295 -0.79 -7.95 -6.87
C VAL A 295 -1.37 -7.10 -5.74
N PHE A 296 -0.53 -6.36 -5.03
CA PHE A 296 -0.97 -5.47 -3.97
C PHE A 296 -1.56 -4.17 -4.54
N PHE A 297 -0.94 -3.60 -5.57
CA PHE A 297 -1.55 -2.55 -6.38
C PHE A 297 -0.96 -2.55 -7.80
N THR A 298 -1.69 -1.95 -8.73
CA THR A 298 -1.24 -1.59 -10.08
C THR A 298 -1.51 -0.10 -10.30
N ALA A 299 -0.54 0.62 -10.88
CA ALA A 299 -0.67 2.03 -11.24
C ALA A 299 -0.13 2.28 -12.66
N PRO A 300 -0.64 3.27 -13.42
CA PRO A 300 -1.79 4.11 -13.08
C PRO A 300 -3.13 3.39 -13.23
N ASP A 301 -4.21 4.04 -12.76
CA ASP A 301 -5.57 3.67 -13.14
C ASP A 301 -5.78 3.82 -14.65
N PRO A 302 -6.61 2.95 -15.28
CA PRO A 302 -6.77 2.91 -16.72
C PRO A 302 -7.45 4.15 -17.33
N PHE A 303 -8.06 5.02 -16.52
CA PHE A 303 -8.89 6.13 -16.99
C PHE A 303 -8.25 7.53 -16.89
N CYS A 304 -7.21 7.68 -16.08
CA CYS A 304 -6.61 8.98 -15.77
C CYS A 304 -5.08 8.92 -15.95
N HIS A 305 -4.62 8.98 -17.20
CA HIS A 305 -3.22 9.19 -17.51
C HIS A 305 -2.85 10.68 -17.49
N TYR A 306 -1.54 10.93 -17.60
CA TYR A 306 -0.99 12.28 -17.55
C TYR A 306 -1.63 13.18 -18.62
N GLY A 307 -2.33 14.22 -18.17
CA GLY A 307 -2.87 15.26 -19.05
C GLY A 307 -4.12 14.89 -19.85
N ASP A 308 -4.74 13.73 -19.62
CA ASP A 308 -5.91 13.25 -20.37
C ASP A 308 -7.07 14.27 -20.40
N CYS A 309 -7.38 14.89 -19.26
CA CYS A 309 -8.46 15.86 -19.15
C CYS A 309 -8.09 17.27 -19.62
N GLY A 310 -6.83 17.52 -19.99
CA GLY A 310 -6.34 18.83 -20.38
C GLY A 310 -6.23 19.84 -19.22
N PRO A 311 -5.84 21.09 -19.51
CA PRO A 311 -5.58 22.10 -18.50
C PRO A 311 -6.85 22.57 -17.79
N ASN A 312 -6.70 22.93 -16.51
CA ASN A 312 -7.73 23.47 -15.62
C ASN A 312 -8.97 22.57 -15.48
N SER A 313 -8.74 21.26 -15.55
CA SER A 313 -9.72 20.21 -15.37
C SER A 313 -9.24 19.23 -14.30
N ILE A 314 -10.14 18.39 -13.80
CA ILE A 314 -9.83 17.33 -12.85
C ILE A 314 -10.36 15.99 -13.37
N CYS A 315 -9.52 14.95 -13.27
CA CYS A 315 -9.90 13.59 -13.60
C CYS A 315 -10.53 12.86 -12.41
N SER A 316 -11.64 12.15 -12.62
CA SER A 316 -12.33 11.34 -11.60
C SER A 316 -12.79 10.00 -12.17
N VAL A 317 -12.52 8.92 -11.43
CA VAL A 317 -12.89 7.54 -11.83
C VAL A 317 -14.38 7.25 -11.55
N ASP A 318 -14.98 7.93 -10.56
CA ASP A 318 -16.34 7.63 -10.05
C ASP A 318 -17.49 8.31 -10.82
N GLN A 319 -17.19 9.16 -11.79
CA GLN A 319 -18.20 9.97 -12.49
C GLN A 319 -18.51 9.47 -13.90
N THR A 320 -19.72 9.77 -14.40
CA THR A 320 -20.17 9.47 -15.77
C THR A 320 -19.35 10.19 -16.84
N SER A 321 -18.71 11.31 -16.51
CA SER A 321 -17.69 11.98 -17.30
C SER A 321 -16.38 11.95 -16.50
N HIS A 322 -15.33 11.32 -17.04
CA HIS A 322 -14.05 11.20 -16.36
C HIS A 322 -13.35 12.54 -16.13
N CYS A 323 -13.72 13.59 -16.87
CA CYS A 323 -13.12 14.91 -16.79
C CYS A 323 -14.18 15.96 -16.42
N GLU A 324 -13.88 16.78 -15.42
CA GLU A 324 -14.71 17.90 -14.97
C GLU A 324 -13.88 19.19 -14.99
N CYS A 325 -14.45 20.30 -15.47
CA CYS A 325 -13.79 21.60 -15.35
C CYS A 325 -13.80 22.09 -13.91
N LEU A 326 -12.70 22.70 -13.47
CA LEU A 326 -12.61 23.34 -12.17
C LEU A 326 -13.65 24.48 -12.04
N GLU A 327 -14.10 24.77 -10.82
CA GLU A 327 -15.08 25.86 -10.58
C GLU A 327 -14.55 27.18 -11.15
N GLY A 328 -15.37 27.86 -11.96
CA GLY A 328 -14.99 29.07 -12.69
C GLY A 328 -14.52 28.82 -14.12
N PHE A 329 -14.32 27.57 -14.53
CA PHE A 329 -14.00 27.16 -15.89
C PHE A 329 -15.16 26.42 -16.55
N LYS A 330 -15.23 26.49 -17.88
CA LYS A 330 -16.22 25.80 -18.72
C LYS A 330 -15.52 25.21 -19.94
N PHE A 331 -16.05 24.10 -20.44
CA PHE A 331 -15.56 23.49 -21.66
C PHE A 331 -15.73 24.45 -22.85
N LYS A 332 -14.65 24.65 -23.62
CA LYS A 332 -14.69 25.41 -24.87
C LYS A 332 -15.52 24.71 -25.96
N SER A 333 -15.53 23.38 -25.95
CA SER A 333 -16.33 22.51 -26.81
C SER A 333 -16.37 21.11 -26.19
N GLN A 334 -17.48 20.37 -26.33
CA GLN A 334 -17.62 18.99 -25.87
C GLN A 334 -16.59 18.02 -26.49
N GLN A 335 -16.00 18.37 -27.63
CA GLN A 335 -15.05 17.51 -28.34
C GLN A 335 -13.58 17.68 -27.89
N ASN A 336 -13.20 18.86 -27.37
CA ASN A 336 -11.78 19.18 -27.10
C ASN A 336 -11.40 19.18 -25.62
N GLN A 337 -12.32 18.86 -24.70
CA GLN A 337 -12.14 18.80 -23.23
C GLN A 337 -11.35 19.97 -22.60
N THR A 338 -11.13 21.07 -23.31
CA THR A 338 -10.31 22.18 -22.83
C THR A 338 -11.17 23.11 -21.98
N CYS A 339 -10.80 23.27 -20.72
CA CYS A 339 -11.48 24.16 -19.79
C CYS A 339 -10.93 25.58 -19.92
N VAL A 340 -11.80 26.50 -20.32
CA VAL A 340 -11.49 27.94 -20.41
C VAL A 340 -12.22 28.70 -19.33
N ARG A 341 -11.63 29.81 -18.89
CA ARG A 341 -12.21 30.64 -17.84
C ARG A 341 -13.57 31.20 -18.28
N SER A 342 -14.55 31.15 -17.40
CA SER A 342 -15.90 31.64 -17.69
C SER A 342 -15.99 33.17 -17.80
N HIS A 343 -15.03 33.90 -17.22
CA HIS A 343 -15.01 35.36 -17.17
C HIS A 343 -13.59 35.92 -17.40
N SER A 344 -13.53 37.10 -18.04
CA SER A 344 -12.30 37.72 -18.57
C SER A 344 -11.46 38.52 -17.58
N SER A 345 -11.97 38.87 -16.39
CA SER A 345 -11.21 39.70 -15.46
C SER A 345 -10.37 38.85 -14.51
N ASP A 346 -9.06 38.88 -14.71
CA ASP A 346 -8.07 38.47 -13.71
C ASP A 346 -8.10 39.48 -12.55
N CYS A 347 -8.23 38.97 -11.31
CA CYS A 347 -7.88 39.72 -10.10
C CYS A 347 -8.76 40.95 -9.79
N LYS A 348 -10.06 40.76 -9.53
CA LYS A 348 -10.90 41.82 -8.94
C LYS A 348 -10.89 41.72 -7.41
N SER A 349 -11.12 42.84 -6.72
CA SER A 349 -11.34 42.82 -5.27
C SER A 349 -12.48 41.86 -4.92
N GLY A 350 -12.18 40.82 -4.13
CA GLY A 350 -13.13 39.80 -3.71
C GLY A 350 -12.87 38.38 -4.27
N ASP A 351 -11.82 38.18 -5.07
CA ASP A 351 -11.32 36.83 -5.38
C ASP A 351 -11.14 36.01 -4.10
N ARG A 352 -11.49 34.73 -4.17
CA ARG A 352 -11.38 33.80 -3.04
C ARG A 352 -10.76 32.50 -3.50
N PHE A 353 -10.34 31.67 -2.56
CA PHE A 353 -9.93 30.31 -2.86
C PHE A 353 -11.02 29.31 -2.52
N LYS A 354 -11.20 28.33 -3.39
CA LYS A 354 -11.99 27.14 -3.11
C LYS A 354 -11.04 26.02 -2.75
N LYS A 355 -11.21 25.46 -1.56
CA LYS A 355 -10.52 24.26 -1.12
C LYS A 355 -11.11 23.04 -1.86
N LEU A 356 -10.23 22.22 -2.42
CA LEU A 356 -10.53 20.87 -2.87
C LEU A 356 -9.69 19.91 -2.02
N ASP A 357 -10.35 18.90 -1.46
CA ASP A 357 -9.73 17.85 -0.66
C ASP A 357 -9.56 16.58 -1.48
N ASP A 358 -8.66 15.70 -1.03
CA ASP A 358 -8.37 14.40 -1.66
C ASP A 358 -8.00 14.56 -3.14
N ILE A 359 -6.96 15.38 -3.38
CA ILE A 359 -6.46 15.70 -4.72
C ILE A 359 -5.00 15.26 -4.87
N LYS A 360 -4.69 14.63 -6.00
CA LYS A 360 -3.33 14.56 -6.53
C LYS A 360 -2.99 15.94 -7.09
N LEU A 361 -1.95 16.57 -6.53
CA LEU A 361 -1.52 17.90 -6.93
C LEU A 361 -1.17 17.98 -8.43
N PRO A 362 -1.39 19.15 -9.07
CA PRO A 362 -1.01 19.39 -10.46
C PRO A 362 0.50 19.22 -10.69
N ASP A 363 0.89 19.09 -11.97
CA ASP A 363 2.30 19.10 -12.37
C ASP A 363 3.01 20.40 -11.94
N LEU A 364 4.33 20.33 -11.79
CA LEU A 364 5.18 21.34 -11.19
C LEU A 364 5.88 22.24 -12.23
N LEU A 365 5.21 22.55 -13.35
CA LEU A 365 5.83 23.28 -14.48
C LEU A 365 6.03 24.78 -14.23
N ASP A 366 5.08 25.44 -13.54
CA ASP A 366 5.12 26.89 -13.26
C ASP A 366 4.74 27.14 -11.80
N VAL A 367 5.67 26.77 -10.91
CA VAL A 367 5.45 26.76 -9.46
C VAL A 367 6.54 27.50 -8.70
N SER A 368 6.15 28.06 -7.54
CA SER A 368 7.06 28.57 -6.52
C SER A 368 6.92 27.76 -5.25
N LEU A 369 8.05 27.32 -4.69
CA LEU A 369 8.13 26.61 -3.41
C LEU A 369 8.79 27.51 -2.35
N ASN A 370 8.13 27.67 -1.21
CA ASN A 370 8.69 28.29 -0.02
C ASN A 370 8.40 27.42 1.21
N GLU A 371 9.42 26.72 1.73
CA GLU A 371 9.24 25.78 2.85
C GLU A 371 9.01 26.46 4.20
N SER A 372 9.36 27.74 4.35
CA SER A 372 9.24 28.48 5.61
C SER A 372 7.84 29.07 5.84
N MET A 373 7.10 29.32 4.77
CA MET A 373 5.77 29.91 4.84
C MET A 373 4.73 28.92 5.36
N ASN A 374 3.82 29.41 6.21
CA ASN A 374 2.62 28.65 6.57
C ASN A 374 1.48 28.87 5.56
N LEU A 375 0.40 28.09 5.69
CA LEU A 375 -0.70 28.11 4.74
C LEU A 375 -1.42 29.47 4.64
N LYS A 376 -1.52 30.23 5.74
CA LYS A 376 -2.17 31.55 5.74
C LYS A 376 -1.31 32.61 5.05
N GLU A 377 0.01 32.56 5.27
CA GLU A 377 0.96 33.39 4.56
C GLU A 377 0.95 33.06 3.06
N CYS A 378 0.87 31.78 2.72
CA CYS A 378 0.75 31.30 1.35
C CYS A 378 -0.49 31.87 0.64
N GLU A 379 -1.64 31.83 1.31
CA GLU A 379 -2.88 32.45 0.81
C GLU A 379 -2.70 33.95 0.58
N ALA A 380 -2.18 34.68 1.57
CA ALA A 380 -1.97 36.12 1.49
C ALA A 380 -1.02 36.51 0.35
N GLU A 381 0.05 35.73 0.14
CA GLU A 381 1.02 35.97 -0.94
C GLU A 381 0.43 35.66 -2.32
N CYS A 382 -0.31 34.56 -2.44
CA CYS A 382 -1.02 34.21 -3.67
C CYS A 382 -2.12 35.24 -4.02
N LEU A 383 -2.80 35.83 -3.04
CA LEU A 383 -3.77 36.92 -3.29
C LEU A 383 -3.13 38.18 -3.88
N LYS A 384 -1.92 38.55 -3.41
CA LYS A 384 -1.18 39.72 -3.91
C LYS A 384 -0.78 39.56 -5.37
N ASN A 385 -0.51 38.33 -5.80
CA ASN A 385 -0.08 38.03 -7.17
C ASN A 385 -1.26 37.57 -8.02
N CYS A 386 -1.72 38.41 -8.95
CA CYS A 386 -2.85 38.12 -9.84
C CYS A 386 -2.64 36.91 -10.76
N SER A 387 -1.39 36.54 -11.04
CA SER A 387 -1.06 35.35 -11.82
C SER A 387 -1.20 34.06 -11.00
N CYS A 388 -1.21 34.12 -9.66
CA CYS A 388 -1.34 32.94 -8.84
C CYS A 388 -2.73 32.30 -9.02
N ARG A 389 -2.75 31.03 -9.44
CA ARG A 389 -3.96 30.26 -9.77
C ARG A 389 -4.35 29.28 -8.68
N ALA A 390 -3.39 28.71 -7.96
CA ALA A 390 -3.65 27.82 -6.84
C ALA A 390 -2.49 27.80 -5.84
N TYR A 391 -2.75 27.32 -4.63
CA TYR A 391 -1.71 27.00 -3.67
C TYR A 391 -2.05 25.77 -2.82
N ALA A 392 -1.04 25.16 -2.22
CA ALA A 392 -1.16 24.03 -1.30
C ALA A 392 0.03 24.01 -0.32
N ASN A 393 -0.07 23.22 0.74
CA ASN A 393 1.10 22.88 1.55
C ASN A 393 2.04 21.98 0.76
N SER A 394 3.36 22.18 0.92
CA SER A 394 4.35 21.28 0.32
C SER A 394 4.62 20.04 1.17
N LYS A 395 4.43 20.14 2.50
CA LYS A 395 4.57 19.03 3.45
C LYS A 395 3.32 18.91 4.31
N VAL A 396 2.89 17.68 4.56
CA VAL A 396 1.71 17.40 5.42
C VAL A 396 2.07 17.21 6.90
N THR A 397 3.36 17.16 7.23
CA THR A 397 3.85 17.02 8.61
C THR A 397 3.52 18.25 9.45
N ASP A 398 3.37 18.05 10.77
CA ASP A 398 3.14 19.11 11.78
C ASP A 398 1.90 20.00 11.54
N GLY A 399 0.84 19.43 10.98
CA GLY A 399 -0.39 20.16 10.66
C GLY A 399 -0.35 20.92 9.33
N GLY A 400 0.66 20.66 8.50
CA GLY A 400 0.86 21.26 7.18
C GLY A 400 1.88 22.40 7.23
N SER A 401 2.97 22.26 6.49
CA SER A 401 4.03 23.27 6.39
C SER A 401 4.49 23.48 4.94
N GLY A 402 5.14 24.63 4.73
CA GLY A 402 5.56 25.10 3.40
C GLY A 402 4.40 25.53 2.51
N CYS A 403 4.75 26.24 1.45
CA CYS A 403 3.85 26.87 0.50
C CYS A 403 4.30 26.53 -0.92
N LEU A 404 3.41 25.85 -1.66
CA LEU A 404 3.56 25.55 -3.07
C LEU A 404 2.49 26.34 -3.84
N MET A 405 2.88 27.24 -4.73
CA MET A 405 1.99 28.10 -5.51
C MET A 405 2.15 27.85 -7.01
N TRP A 406 1.04 27.80 -7.75
CA TRP A 406 1.00 27.65 -9.20
C TRP A 406 0.62 28.96 -9.89
N PHE A 407 1.30 29.32 -10.97
CA PHE A 407 1.06 30.56 -11.74
C PHE A 407 0.53 30.31 -13.16
N GLY A 408 0.69 29.09 -13.68
CA GLY A 408 0.22 28.66 -14.99
C GLY A 408 -1.09 27.87 -14.95
N ASP A 409 -1.39 27.22 -16.08
CA ASP A 409 -2.50 26.27 -16.18
C ASP A 409 -2.25 25.06 -15.26
N LEU A 410 -3.31 24.63 -14.57
CA LEU A 410 -3.24 23.48 -13.68
C LEU A 410 -3.46 22.20 -14.50
N ILE A 411 -2.44 21.35 -14.62
CA ILE A 411 -2.44 20.14 -15.46
C ILE A 411 -2.27 18.90 -14.59
N ASP A 412 -2.88 17.78 -14.99
CA ASP A 412 -2.73 16.46 -14.35
C ASP A 412 -3.31 16.38 -12.92
N LEU A 413 -4.40 17.13 -12.67
CA LEU A 413 -5.16 16.99 -11.43
C LEU A 413 -6.01 15.73 -11.50
N LYS A 414 -6.00 14.99 -10.40
CA LYS A 414 -6.82 13.80 -10.23
C LYS A 414 -7.45 13.79 -8.85
N LYS A 415 -8.73 13.44 -8.80
CA LYS A 415 -9.42 13.14 -7.55
C LYS A 415 -8.91 11.81 -7.02
N THR A 416 -8.43 11.80 -5.79
CA THR A 416 -7.98 10.59 -5.11
C THR A 416 -9.17 9.92 -4.43
N ASP A 417 -9.07 8.62 -4.21
CA ASP A 417 -10.03 7.85 -3.44
C ASP A 417 -9.62 7.79 -1.95
N ASN A 418 -10.43 7.13 -1.12
CA ASN A 418 -10.10 6.93 0.30
C ASN A 418 -8.83 6.08 0.52
N HIS A 419 -8.30 5.46 -0.53
CA HIS A 419 -7.16 4.54 -0.49
C HIS A 419 -5.87 5.18 -0.98
N THR A 420 -5.83 6.49 -1.22
CA THR A 420 -4.65 7.21 -1.70
C THR A 420 -4.36 8.45 -0.85
N ASN A 421 -3.10 8.91 -0.85
CA ASN A 421 -2.61 9.99 0.03
C ASN A 421 -2.91 11.40 -0.52
N GLY A 422 -4.16 11.61 -0.92
CA GLY A 422 -4.62 12.89 -1.45
C GLY A 422 -4.33 14.06 -0.49
N VAL A 423 -4.14 15.24 -1.07
CA VAL A 423 -3.89 16.46 -0.29
C VAL A 423 -4.83 17.57 -0.71
N SER A 424 -4.98 18.56 0.18
CA SER A 424 -5.81 19.73 -0.10
C SER A 424 -5.10 20.71 -1.03
N ILE A 425 -5.82 21.21 -2.05
CA ILE A 425 -5.39 22.32 -2.90
C ILE A 425 -6.42 23.45 -2.86
N TYR A 426 -5.95 24.69 -2.90
CA TYR A 426 -6.76 25.90 -2.85
C TYR A 426 -6.72 26.58 -4.21
N ILE A 427 -7.81 26.53 -4.95
CA ILE A 427 -7.90 27.03 -6.33
C ILE A 427 -8.57 28.40 -6.34
N ARG A 428 -7.95 29.36 -7.02
CA ARG A 428 -8.45 30.74 -7.11
C ARG A 428 -9.69 30.79 -7.98
N VAL A 429 -10.78 31.29 -7.40
CA VAL A 429 -12.06 31.49 -8.08
C VAL A 429 -12.48 32.96 -8.00
N PRO A 430 -13.14 33.50 -9.05
CA PRO A 430 -13.66 34.86 -9.00
C PRO A 430 -14.71 35.02 -7.90
N ALA A 431 -14.88 36.25 -7.41
CA ALA A 431 -15.99 36.61 -6.54
C ALA A 431 -17.32 36.28 -7.24
N SER A 432 -17.96 35.16 -6.87
CA SER A 432 -19.33 34.87 -7.33
C SER A 432 -20.27 35.93 -6.77
N GLU A 433 -21.13 36.50 -7.62
CA GLU A 433 -22.20 37.40 -7.19
C GLU A 433 -22.98 36.70 -6.09
N GLN A 434 -22.97 37.30 -4.90
CA GLN A 434 -23.64 36.81 -3.73
C GLN A 434 -25.13 36.71 -4.03
N GLY A 435 -25.57 35.55 -4.51
CA GLY A 435 -26.94 35.28 -4.92
C GLY A 435 -27.88 35.72 -3.81
N ASN A 436 -28.54 36.85 -4.04
CA ASN A 436 -29.59 37.56 -3.29
C ASN A 436 -29.93 37.10 -1.85
N LYS A 437 -28.95 36.73 -1.01
CA LYS A 437 -29.19 36.38 0.40
C LYS A 437 -29.77 37.55 1.19
N LYS A 438 -29.50 38.78 0.72
CA LYS A 438 -30.15 40.01 1.23
C LYS A 438 -31.67 40.01 0.97
N LEU A 439 -32.12 39.56 -0.21
CA LEU A 439 -33.55 39.46 -0.53
C LEU A 439 -34.24 38.38 0.33
N LEU A 440 -33.58 37.24 0.55
CA LEU A 440 -34.06 36.17 1.42
C LEU A 440 -34.21 36.63 2.87
N TRP A 441 -33.23 37.38 3.40
CA TRP A 441 -33.33 37.99 4.74
C TRP A 441 -34.44 39.05 4.83
N ILE A 442 -34.66 39.84 3.78
CA ILE A 442 -35.76 40.82 3.74
C ILE A 442 -37.13 40.11 3.76
N ILE A 443 -37.29 39.02 3.01
CA ILE A 443 -38.53 38.22 3.01
C ILE A 443 -38.76 37.59 4.38
N VAL A 444 -37.71 37.05 5.02
CA VAL A 444 -37.81 36.47 6.37
C VAL A 444 -38.21 37.52 7.40
N ILE A 445 -37.64 38.74 7.35
CA ILE A 445 -37.99 39.84 8.26
C ILE A 445 -39.43 40.34 8.04
N LEU A 446 -39.94 40.34 6.80
CA LEU A 446 -41.31 40.78 6.51
C LEU A 446 -42.36 39.71 6.83
N VAL A 447 -42.03 38.43 6.63
CA VAL A 447 -43.00 37.32 6.77
C VAL A 447 -43.05 36.79 8.21
N LEU A 448 -41.94 36.82 8.98
CA LEU A 448 -41.95 36.37 10.38
C LEU A 448 -43.01 37.07 11.24
N PRO A 449 -43.13 38.41 11.22
CA PRO A 449 -44.14 39.11 12.01
C PRO A 449 -45.56 38.74 11.58
N LEU A 450 -45.79 38.58 10.27
CA LEU A 450 -47.09 38.22 9.69
C LEU A 450 -47.56 36.81 10.08
N VAL A 451 -46.65 35.89 10.41
CA VAL A 451 -47.00 34.53 10.85
C VAL A 451 -47.01 34.43 12.37
N ILE A 452 -46.02 35.00 13.06
CA ILE A 452 -45.88 34.86 14.51
C ILE A 452 -46.96 35.63 15.26
N LEU A 453 -47.35 36.83 14.82
CA LEU A 453 -48.39 37.63 15.50
C LEU A 453 -49.77 36.93 15.51
N PRO A 454 -50.30 36.40 14.39
CA PRO A 454 -51.53 35.63 14.42
C PRO A 454 -51.37 34.28 15.12
N CYS A 455 -50.23 33.58 15.03
CA CYS A 455 -50.00 32.35 15.78
C CYS A 455 -50.00 32.58 17.30
N VAL A 456 -49.40 33.67 17.79
CA VAL A 456 -49.43 34.05 19.22
C VAL A 456 -50.83 34.49 19.64
N TYR A 457 -51.58 35.18 18.76
CA TYR A 457 -52.97 35.55 19.02
C TYR A 457 -53.88 34.32 19.13
N ILE A 458 -53.75 33.37 18.20
CA ILE A 458 -54.48 32.10 18.21
C ILE A 458 -54.07 31.28 19.43
N ALA A 459 -52.78 31.15 19.75
CA ALA A 459 -52.32 30.43 20.93
C ALA A 459 -52.82 31.05 22.24
N ARG A 460 -52.93 32.38 22.33
CA ARG A 460 -53.54 33.08 23.48
C ARG A 460 -55.05 32.86 23.58
N GLN A 461 -55.76 32.80 22.45
CA GLN A 461 -57.17 32.42 22.45
C GLN A 461 -57.35 30.95 22.83
N TRP A 462 -56.49 30.06 22.33
CA TRP A 462 -56.52 28.64 22.64
C TRP A 462 -56.16 28.36 24.11
N SER A 463 -55.17 29.05 24.67
CA SER A 463 -54.82 28.93 26.09
C SER A 463 -55.89 29.52 27.01
N ARG A 464 -56.61 30.55 26.57
CA ARG A 464 -57.79 31.08 27.29
C ARG A 464 -58.97 30.11 27.24
N LYS A 465 -59.18 29.43 26.11
CA LYS A 465 -60.23 28.41 25.93
C LYS A 465 -59.89 27.06 26.59
N ARG A 466 -58.60 26.79 26.86
CA ARG A 466 -58.09 25.57 27.53
C ARG A 466 -58.10 25.67 29.06
N LYS A 467 -58.25 26.88 29.63
CA LYS A 467 -58.42 27.10 31.08
C LYS A 467 -59.85 26.87 31.60
N GLU A 468 -60.78 26.47 30.72
CA GLU A 468 -62.18 26.17 31.06
C GLU A 468 -62.57 24.70 30.77
N ASN A 469 -61.63 23.85 30.35
CA ASN A 469 -61.84 22.41 30.15
C ASN A 469 -60.60 21.62 30.62
N GLU A 470 -60.35 21.63 31.93
CA GLU A 470 -59.42 20.71 32.61
C GLU A 470 -60.20 19.84 33.60
N THR A 471 -61.00 18.92 33.07
CA THR A 471 -61.36 17.68 33.78
C THR A 471 -61.76 16.62 32.75
N LYS A 472 -60.78 15.85 32.25
CA LYS A 472 -60.87 14.44 31.78
C LYS A 472 -59.70 14.08 30.83
N ASN A 473 -59.14 12.89 31.05
CA ASN A 473 -58.18 12.10 30.23
C ASN A 473 -56.73 12.62 30.31
N LEU A 474 -55.77 11.98 31.00
CA LEU A 474 -55.21 10.61 30.92
C LEU A 474 -54.71 10.22 29.51
N ASP A 475 -53.40 9.94 29.47
CA ASP A 475 -52.61 9.22 28.44
C ASP A 475 -52.58 9.78 27.02
N THR A 476 -51.57 10.61 26.72
CA THR A 476 -50.73 10.46 25.52
C THR A 476 -49.45 11.30 25.66
N ASN A 477 -48.34 10.70 26.07
CA ASN A 477 -47.00 11.21 25.78
C ASN A 477 -46.14 10.02 25.38
N GLN A 478 -46.49 9.46 24.23
CA GLN A 478 -45.63 8.55 23.51
C GLN A 478 -45.77 8.92 22.05
N ASP A 479 -44.96 9.87 21.62
CA ASP A 479 -44.56 10.01 20.22
C ASP A 479 -43.42 11.01 20.13
N LEU A 480 -42.19 10.48 20.21
CA LEU A 480 -41.01 10.98 19.49
C LEU A 480 -39.79 10.11 19.83
N LEU A 481 -39.84 8.80 19.54
CA LEU A 481 -38.65 7.96 19.32
C LEU A 481 -39.06 6.74 18.49
N ALA A 482 -39.43 6.98 17.23
CA ALA A 482 -39.36 5.98 16.17
C ALA A 482 -38.08 6.25 15.37
N PHE A 483 -37.40 5.17 14.95
CA PHE A 483 -36.06 5.07 14.33
C PHE A 483 -34.92 5.15 15.38
N ASP A 484 -34.12 4.10 15.62
CA ASP A 484 -33.38 3.28 14.66
C ASP A 484 -33.34 1.78 15.02
N VAL A 485 -34.12 0.95 14.32
CA VAL A 485 -33.77 -0.46 14.01
C VAL A 485 -34.20 -0.73 12.57
N ASN A 486 -33.67 0.07 11.64
CA ASN A 486 -33.39 -0.36 10.27
C ASN A 486 -32.71 0.80 9.55
N MET A 487 -31.41 0.89 9.76
CA MET A 487 -30.56 1.55 8.80
C MET A 487 -29.47 0.56 8.44
N GLY A 488 -29.75 -0.23 7.40
CA GLY A 488 -28.69 -0.75 6.56
C GLY A 488 -28.01 0.46 5.91
N ILE A 489 -27.04 1.03 6.61
CA ILE A 489 -26.03 1.89 6.01
C ILE A 489 -24.68 1.28 6.33
N THR A 490 -24.06 0.85 5.24
CA THR A 490 -22.65 0.57 5.01
C THR A 490 -21.80 1.75 5.47
N THR A 491 -21.58 1.91 6.77
CA THR A 491 -20.50 2.76 7.30
C THR A 491 -20.14 2.29 8.69
N ARG A 492 -18.84 2.08 8.89
CA ARG A 492 -18.16 1.67 10.13
C ARG A 492 -18.29 0.20 10.52
N THR A 493 -17.98 -0.68 9.58
CA THR A 493 -17.26 -1.94 9.88
C THR A 493 -16.07 -2.20 8.94
N ASN A 494 -15.88 -1.38 7.89
CA ASN A 494 -14.69 -1.43 7.02
C ASN A 494 -13.41 -0.87 7.65
N GLU A 495 -13.41 -0.51 8.94
CA GLU A 495 -12.15 -0.26 9.65
C GLU A 495 -11.46 -1.56 10.10
N PHE A 496 -12.01 -2.75 9.82
CA PHE A 496 -11.44 -3.99 10.34
C PHE A 496 -11.41 -5.26 9.49
N CYS A 497 -12.07 -5.32 8.34
CA CYS A 497 -12.00 -6.50 7.49
C CYS A 497 -12.00 -6.09 6.02
N GLU A 498 -10.84 -6.09 5.38
CA GLU A 498 -10.75 -6.29 3.93
C GLU A 498 -9.63 -7.30 3.66
N ALA A 499 -10.05 -8.51 3.28
CA ALA A 499 -9.25 -9.46 2.54
C ALA A 499 -10.16 -10.16 1.54
N ASP A 500 -9.75 -10.10 0.28
CA ASP A 500 -10.07 -10.91 -0.90
C ASP A 500 -11.54 -11.23 -1.27
N GLY A 501 -11.92 -10.77 -2.45
CA GLY A 501 -12.66 -11.59 -3.42
C GLY A 501 -11.71 -11.96 -4.56
N ASP A 502 -11.82 -13.11 -5.22
CA ASP A 502 -13.05 -13.50 -5.90
C ASP A 502 -13.16 -15.03 -6.10
N GLY A 503 -14.41 -15.50 -6.12
CA GLY A 503 -14.77 -16.87 -6.41
C GLY A 503 -16.14 -17.23 -5.83
N LYS A 504 -17.21 -16.74 -6.47
CA LYS A 504 -18.64 -17.09 -6.29
C LYS A 504 -18.90 -18.31 -5.39
N ASP A 505 -19.30 -18.05 -4.14
CA ASP A 505 -20.24 -18.92 -3.44
C ASP A 505 -21.20 -18.05 -2.60
N LYS A 506 -22.49 -18.39 -2.61
CA LYS A 506 -23.53 -17.64 -1.91
C LYS A 506 -23.51 -18.02 -0.43
N SER A 507 -22.67 -17.39 0.39
CA SER A 507 -22.77 -17.45 1.86
C SER A 507 -23.12 -16.08 2.42
N LYS A 508 -24.13 -16.03 3.30
CA LYS A 508 -24.64 -14.82 3.99
C LYS A 508 -23.52 -14.15 4.79
N ASP A 509 -22.98 -13.02 4.33
CA ASP A 509 -22.10 -12.16 5.12
C ASP A 509 -22.87 -11.56 6.31
N SER A 510 -22.42 -11.83 7.54
CA SER A 510 -22.95 -11.24 8.76
C SER A 510 -22.12 -10.01 9.16
N SER A 511 -22.59 -8.80 8.83
CA SER A 511 -22.02 -7.54 9.31
C SER A 511 -22.23 -7.37 10.82
N LEU A 512 -21.18 -7.02 11.58
CA LEU A 512 -21.26 -6.73 13.01
C LEU A 512 -21.87 -5.34 13.28
N PRO A 513 -22.93 -5.22 14.10
CA PRO A 513 -23.53 -3.93 14.46
C PRO A 513 -22.59 -2.99 15.25
N LEU A 514 -22.64 -1.68 14.95
CA LEU A 514 -21.96 -0.63 15.71
C LEU A 514 -22.94 0.06 16.67
N PHE A 515 -22.56 0.21 17.94
CA PHE A 515 -23.35 0.88 18.97
C PHE A 515 -22.76 2.26 19.30
N SER A 516 -23.62 3.26 19.51
CA SER A 516 -23.18 4.58 19.97
C SER A 516 -22.73 4.52 21.43
N PHE A 517 -21.78 5.38 21.81
CA PHE A 517 -21.31 5.45 23.19
C PHE A 517 -22.42 5.86 24.15
N ALA A 518 -23.35 6.71 23.70
CA ALA A 518 -24.53 7.09 24.48
C ALA A 518 -25.44 5.89 24.79
N SER A 519 -25.69 5.02 23.80
CA SER A 519 -26.50 3.81 23.98
C SER A 519 -25.85 2.83 24.96
N VAL A 520 -24.53 2.64 24.87
CA VAL A 520 -23.79 1.73 25.76
C VAL A 520 -23.73 2.26 27.20
N THR A 521 -23.50 3.57 27.35
CA THR A 521 -23.50 4.25 28.65
C THR A 521 -24.87 4.14 29.32
N ALA A 522 -25.97 4.35 28.57
CA ALA A 522 -27.32 4.16 29.09
C ALA A 522 -27.60 2.71 29.48
N ALA A 523 -27.19 1.75 28.63
CA ALA A 523 -27.41 0.32 28.87
C ALA A 523 -26.67 -0.23 30.10
N THR A 524 -25.57 0.42 30.50
CA THR A 524 -24.72 -0.02 31.62
C THR A 524 -24.89 0.84 32.88
N GLU A 525 -25.88 1.73 32.91
CA GLU A 525 -26.08 2.70 33.99
C GLU A 525 -24.80 3.50 34.28
N ASN A 526 -24.18 4.01 33.21
CA ASN A 526 -22.90 4.72 33.24
C ASN A 526 -21.76 3.87 33.82
N PHE A 527 -21.64 2.62 33.38
CA PHE A 527 -20.64 1.65 33.85
C PHE A 527 -20.63 1.48 35.37
N SER A 528 -21.84 1.37 35.96
CA SER A 528 -22.03 1.21 37.40
C SER A 528 -21.24 0.02 37.95
N ILE A 529 -20.54 0.23 39.07
CA ILE A 529 -19.75 -0.82 39.75
C ILE A 529 -20.67 -1.97 40.20
N GLN A 530 -21.93 -1.68 40.52
CA GLN A 530 -22.93 -2.70 40.89
C GLN A 530 -23.25 -3.66 39.74
N SER A 531 -23.03 -3.22 38.50
CA SER A 531 -23.24 -4.01 37.28
C SER A 531 -21.96 -4.71 36.83
N LYS A 532 -20.84 -4.62 37.55
CA LYS A 532 -19.57 -5.24 37.15
C LYS A 532 -19.62 -6.76 37.32
N LEU A 533 -19.37 -7.48 36.23
CA LEU A 533 -19.35 -8.93 36.19
C LEU A 533 -17.96 -9.52 36.52
N GLY A 534 -16.89 -8.78 36.20
CA GLY A 534 -15.51 -9.18 36.45
C GLY A 534 -14.50 -8.22 35.85
N GLU A 535 -13.22 -8.39 36.17
CA GLU A 535 -12.10 -7.62 35.59
C GLU A 535 -10.86 -8.51 35.49
N GLY A 536 -10.18 -8.42 34.35
CA GLY A 536 -8.90 -9.09 34.11
C GLY A 536 -7.90 -8.14 33.45
N GLY A 537 -6.77 -8.66 32.96
CA GLY A 537 -5.70 -7.84 32.35
C GLY A 537 -6.09 -7.02 31.11
N PHE A 538 -7.28 -7.26 30.55
CA PHE A 538 -7.79 -6.58 29.35
C PHE A 538 -8.91 -5.58 29.66
N GLY A 539 -9.23 -5.35 30.93
CA GLY A 539 -10.23 -4.38 31.38
C GLY A 539 -11.49 -5.00 32.01
N PRO A 540 -12.37 -4.15 32.55
CA PRO A 540 -13.61 -4.57 33.22
C PRO A 540 -14.73 -4.98 32.26
N VAL A 541 -15.57 -5.91 32.72
CA VAL A 541 -16.79 -6.37 32.05
C VAL A 541 -18.01 -6.03 32.91
N TYR A 542 -19.04 -5.43 32.30
CA TYR A 542 -20.27 -5.00 32.94
C TYR A 542 -21.49 -5.71 32.36
N LYS A 543 -22.52 -5.92 33.17
CA LYS A 543 -23.86 -6.31 32.73
C LYS A 543 -24.56 -5.05 32.23
N GLY A 544 -25.20 -5.15 31.06
CA GLY A 544 -26.04 -4.08 30.53
C GLY A 544 -27.38 -4.60 30.01
N ARG A 545 -28.34 -3.68 29.84
CA ARG A 545 -29.63 -3.94 29.20
C ARG A 545 -29.84 -2.95 28.06
N LEU A 546 -29.91 -3.45 26.83
CA LEU A 546 -30.19 -2.63 25.65
C LEU A 546 -31.65 -2.12 25.66
N LEU A 547 -31.93 -1.08 24.88
CA LEU A 547 -33.28 -0.46 24.80
C LEU A 547 -34.36 -1.43 24.30
N ASN A 548 -33.98 -2.46 23.55
CA ASN A 548 -34.87 -3.55 23.12
C ASN A 548 -35.12 -4.61 24.22
N GLY A 549 -34.61 -4.39 25.43
CA GLY A 549 -34.76 -5.28 26.59
C GLY A 549 -33.71 -6.41 26.69
N GLN A 550 -32.85 -6.58 25.69
CA GLN A 550 -31.84 -7.66 25.64
C GLN A 550 -30.73 -7.42 26.67
N GLU A 551 -30.42 -8.46 27.47
CA GLU A 551 -29.27 -8.44 28.39
C GLU A 551 -27.97 -8.74 27.65
N VAL A 552 -26.94 -7.95 27.94
CA VAL A 552 -25.63 -8.02 27.28
C VAL A 552 -24.48 -7.94 28.28
N ALA A 553 -23.31 -8.46 27.91
CA ALA A 553 -22.07 -8.27 28.62
C ALA A 553 -21.20 -7.25 27.86
N VAL A 554 -20.84 -6.15 28.51
CA VAL A 554 -20.11 -5.01 27.92
C VAL A 554 -18.70 -5.01 28.47
N LYS A 555 -17.72 -5.35 27.62
CA LYS A 555 -16.29 -5.35 27.95
C LYS A 555 -15.67 -4.04 27.49
N ARG A 556 -15.20 -3.21 28.44
CA ARG A 556 -14.53 -1.94 28.17
C ARG A 556 -13.02 -2.17 28.23
N LEU A 557 -12.34 -2.00 27.10
CA LEU A 557 -10.90 -2.22 27.02
C LEU A 557 -10.12 -1.04 27.57
N SER A 558 -9.02 -1.31 28.27
CA SER A 558 -8.17 -0.25 28.84
C SER A 558 -7.48 0.58 27.74
N ASN A 559 -7.45 1.90 27.91
CA ASN A 559 -6.78 2.85 27.02
C ASN A 559 -5.29 3.11 27.39
N GLN A 560 -4.78 2.53 28.48
CA GLN A 560 -3.45 2.86 29.03
C GLN A 560 -2.27 2.09 28.42
N SER A 561 -2.46 1.31 27.34
CA SER A 561 -1.36 0.68 26.61
C SER A 561 -1.72 0.43 25.14
N GLY A 562 -0.72 0.41 24.25
CA GLY A 562 -0.90 0.05 22.82
C GLY A 562 -1.44 -1.37 22.60
N GLN A 563 -1.53 -2.17 23.66
CA GLN A 563 -2.07 -3.54 23.65
C GLN A 563 -3.60 -3.56 23.48
N GLY A 564 -4.34 -2.59 24.04
CA GLY A 564 -5.81 -2.56 23.96
C GLY A 564 -6.36 -2.46 22.54
N LEU A 565 -5.66 -1.78 21.63
CA LEU A 565 -6.05 -1.71 20.21
C LEU A 565 -5.81 -3.06 19.51
N LYS A 566 -4.66 -3.71 19.74
CA LYS A 566 -4.31 -5.01 19.15
C LYS A 566 -5.28 -6.11 19.59
N GLU A 567 -5.68 -6.12 20.86
CA GLU A 567 -6.67 -7.07 21.38
C GLU A 567 -8.08 -6.81 20.83
N PHE A 568 -8.48 -5.55 20.70
CA PHE A 568 -9.71 -5.17 20.01
C PHE A 568 -9.74 -5.66 18.56
N LYS A 569 -8.61 -5.50 17.83
CA LYS A 569 -8.42 -5.98 16.45
C LYS A 569 -8.61 -7.50 16.38
N ASN A 570 -7.92 -8.23 17.26
CA ASN A 570 -7.91 -9.68 17.28
C ASN A 570 -9.30 -10.25 17.65
N GLU A 571 -9.93 -9.76 18.72
CA GLU A 571 -11.25 -10.25 19.14
C GLU A 571 -12.33 -9.97 18.06
N MET A 572 -12.27 -8.81 17.39
CA MET A 572 -13.20 -8.49 16.30
C MET A 572 -13.00 -9.43 15.09
N MET A 573 -11.76 -9.66 14.65
CA MET A 573 -11.44 -10.51 13.49
C MET A 573 -11.71 -12.00 13.73
N LEU A 574 -11.37 -12.51 14.92
CA LEU A 574 -11.51 -13.94 15.25
C LEU A 574 -12.96 -14.33 15.54
N ILE A 575 -13.69 -13.55 16.34
CA ILE A 575 -15.02 -13.93 16.82
C ILE A 575 -16.11 -13.62 15.77
N ALA A 576 -15.91 -12.61 14.91
CA ALA A 576 -16.81 -12.37 13.76
C ALA A 576 -16.87 -13.56 12.80
N LYS A 577 -15.74 -14.27 12.61
CA LYS A 577 -15.62 -15.43 11.72
C LYS A 577 -15.91 -16.77 12.41
N LEU A 578 -16.00 -16.82 13.74
CA LEU A 578 -16.19 -18.03 14.54
C LEU A 578 -17.56 -18.04 15.23
N GLN A 579 -18.63 -18.36 14.49
CA GLN A 579 -19.94 -18.65 15.08
C GLN A 579 -20.03 -20.13 15.45
N HIS A 580 -19.79 -20.46 16.72
CA HIS A 580 -19.88 -21.83 17.22
C HIS A 580 -20.78 -21.89 18.46
N ARG A 581 -21.58 -22.96 18.60
CA ARG A 581 -22.54 -23.15 19.72
C ARG A 581 -21.91 -23.08 21.12
N ASN A 582 -20.61 -23.34 21.22
CA ASN A 582 -19.85 -23.36 22.48
C ASN A 582 -18.96 -22.11 22.68
N LEU A 583 -19.08 -21.09 21.83
CA LEU A 583 -18.38 -19.81 21.98
C LEU A 583 -19.38 -18.69 22.23
N VAL A 584 -19.02 -17.76 23.12
CA VAL A 584 -19.88 -16.60 23.44
C VAL A 584 -19.96 -15.70 22.20
N ARG A 585 -21.18 -15.42 21.76
CA ARG A 585 -21.42 -14.63 20.55
C ARG A 585 -21.18 -13.15 20.78
N LEU A 586 -20.41 -12.54 19.88
CA LEU A 586 -20.26 -11.08 19.78
C LEU A 586 -21.49 -10.49 19.09
N LEU A 587 -22.10 -9.49 19.74
CA LEU A 587 -23.30 -8.80 19.27
C LEU A 587 -22.99 -7.49 18.54
N GLY A 588 -21.83 -6.89 18.83
CA GLY A 588 -21.37 -5.65 18.20
C GLY A 588 -20.28 -4.94 18.99
N CYS A 589 -19.91 -3.73 18.56
CA CYS A 589 -18.85 -2.94 19.19
C CYS A 589 -19.15 -1.42 19.20
N CYS A 590 -18.42 -0.67 20.02
CA CYS A 590 -18.44 0.80 20.07
C CYS A 590 -17.01 1.33 20.02
N ILE A 591 -16.77 2.30 19.13
CA ILE A 591 -15.46 2.96 18.89
C ILE A 591 -15.52 4.49 19.04
N GLU A 592 -16.64 5.04 19.50
CA GLU A 592 -16.83 6.48 19.62
C GLU A 592 -16.00 7.07 20.77
N GLN A 593 -15.60 8.33 20.63
CA GLN A 593 -14.87 9.10 21.67
C GLN A 593 -13.55 8.46 22.15
N GLY A 594 -12.92 7.60 21.32
CA GLY A 594 -11.68 6.93 21.67
C GLY A 594 -11.84 5.73 22.61
N GLU A 595 -13.08 5.35 22.92
CA GLU A 595 -13.43 4.17 23.71
C GLU A 595 -13.44 2.93 22.82
N LYS A 596 -12.92 1.80 23.33
CA LYS A 596 -12.93 0.51 22.61
C LYS A 596 -13.74 -0.49 23.41
N ILE A 597 -14.98 -0.72 22.99
CA ILE A 597 -15.94 -1.51 23.75
C ILE A 597 -16.50 -2.64 22.89
N LEU A 598 -16.57 -3.83 23.48
CA LEU A 598 -17.12 -5.03 22.86
C LEU A 598 -18.40 -5.46 23.60
N ILE A 599 -19.43 -5.83 22.86
CA ILE A 599 -20.75 -6.18 23.39
C ILE A 599 -21.04 -7.64 23.05
N TYR A 600 -21.12 -8.48 24.08
CA TYR A 600 -21.36 -9.91 24.00
C TYR A 600 -22.77 -10.26 24.47
N GLU A 601 -23.26 -11.43 24.10
CA GLU A 601 -24.43 -11.99 24.75
C GLU A 601 -24.15 -12.27 26.23
N TYR A 602 -25.15 -12.03 27.08
CA TYR A 602 -25.00 -12.26 28.51
C TYR A 602 -25.15 -13.75 28.85
N MET A 603 -24.13 -14.31 29.49
CA MET A 603 -24.11 -15.71 29.92
C MET A 603 -24.63 -15.85 31.35
N VAL A 604 -25.90 -16.24 31.49
CA VAL A 604 -26.60 -16.34 32.79
C VAL A 604 -25.89 -17.29 33.78
N ASN A 605 -25.28 -18.36 33.26
CA ASN A 605 -24.66 -19.41 34.08
C ASN A 605 -23.18 -19.15 34.40
N LYS A 606 -22.61 -17.98 34.10
CA LYS A 606 -21.17 -17.66 34.26
C LYS A 606 -20.27 -18.59 33.42
N SER A 607 -18.96 -18.43 33.55
CA SER A 607 -17.95 -19.09 32.73
C SER A 607 -17.65 -20.53 33.20
N LEU A 608 -17.18 -21.36 32.28
CA LEU A 608 -16.89 -22.77 32.52
C LEU A 608 -15.79 -22.99 33.60
N ASP A 609 -14.88 -22.03 33.78
CA ASP A 609 -13.85 -22.09 34.82
C ASP A 609 -14.45 -22.13 36.23
N VAL A 610 -15.60 -21.50 36.45
CA VAL A 610 -16.31 -21.54 37.75
C VAL A 610 -16.78 -22.97 38.06
N PHE A 611 -17.22 -23.72 37.04
CA PHE A 611 -17.68 -25.10 37.22
C PHE A 611 -16.54 -26.12 37.24
N LEU A 612 -15.43 -25.84 36.55
CA LEU A 612 -14.26 -26.73 36.51
C LEU A 612 -13.33 -26.56 37.72
N PHE A 613 -13.19 -25.34 38.24
CA PHE A 613 -12.22 -24.99 39.27
C PHE A 613 -12.84 -24.47 40.56
N GLY A 614 -14.17 -24.35 40.62
CA GLY A 614 -14.93 -24.13 41.86
C GLY A 614 -14.57 -22.85 42.62
N ARG A 615 -14.23 -21.76 41.92
CA ARG A 615 -13.96 -20.45 42.54
C ARG A 615 -15.22 -19.59 42.61
#